data_AF-A0AAE3IVG6-F1
#
_entry.id   AF-A0AAE3IVG6-F1
#
_cell.length_a   1.000
_cell.length_b   1.000
_cell.length_c   1.000
_cell.angle_alpha   90.00
_cell.angle_beta   90.00
_cell.angle_gamma   90.00
#
_symmetry.space_group_name_H-M   'P 1'
#
loop_
_entity.id
_entity.type
_entity.pdbx_description
1 polymer ?
#
loop_
_entity_poly.entity_id
_entity_poly.type
_entity_poly.pdbx_seq_one_letter_code
_entity_poly.pdbx_strand_id
1 'polypeptide(L)' 'MPFYPMINEEIQTSHYGVDYFGQEVLIGDEIMVLDDEFFLKDELLSETVKVLELAGATTTIAQ' A
#
# COMPACT_ATOMS: atom_id res chain seq x y z
N MET A 1 24.57 27.67 16.61
CA MET A 1 24.11 26.66 15.64
C MET A 1 22.60 26.59 15.76
N PRO A 2 21.81 26.78 14.69
CA PRO A 2 20.37 26.56 14.79
C PRO A 2 20.08 25.06 14.90
N PHE A 3 19.23 24.72 15.87
CA PHE A 3 18.61 23.41 16.00
C PHE A 3 17.74 23.14 14.76
N TYR A 4 17.95 22.02 14.09
CA TYR A 4 16.95 21.50 13.15
C TYR A 4 15.86 20.83 13.99
N PRO A 5 14.60 21.29 13.93
CA PRO A 5 13.51 20.61 14.61
C PRO A 5 13.39 19.20 14.02
N MET A 6 13.35 18.22 14.92
CA MET A 6 13.18 16.80 14.58
C MET A 6 11.93 16.65 13.71
N ILE A 7 12.13 15.92 12.62
CA ILE A 7 11.12 15.65 11.60
C ILE A 7 9.98 14.91 12.30
N ASN A 8 8.79 15.50 12.22
CA ASN A 8 7.51 15.10 12.81
C ASN A 8 7.34 13.59 13.05
N GLU A 9 7.21 13.18 14.32
CA GLU A 9 6.82 11.83 14.76
C GLU A 9 5.43 11.38 14.25
N GLU A 10 4.66 12.24 13.59
CA GLU A 10 3.31 11.94 13.08
C GLU A 10 3.28 11.16 11.75
N ILE A 11 4.39 11.09 11.00
CA ILE A 11 4.43 10.34 9.72
C ILE A 11 4.51 8.82 9.96
N GLN A 12 4.92 8.37 11.15
CA GLN A 12 5.06 6.94 11.45
C GLN A 12 3.73 6.20 11.65
N THR A 13 2.63 6.90 11.92
CA THR A 13 1.34 6.27 12.25
C THR A 13 0.49 5.87 11.05
N SER A 14 0.93 6.19 9.82
CA SER A 14 0.15 5.95 8.60
C SER A 14 0.72 4.87 7.70
N HIS A 15 1.79 4.16 8.09
CA HIS A 15 2.42 3.15 7.24
C HIS A 15 1.81 1.77 7.47
N TYR A 16 1.25 1.17 6.41
CA TYR A 16 0.73 -0.20 6.43
C TYR A 16 1.84 -1.20 6.11
N GLY A 17 2.62 -0.96 5.06
CA GLY A 17 3.63 -1.90 4.61
C GLY A 17 4.24 -1.52 3.27
N VAL A 18 5.00 -2.46 2.72
CA VAL A 18 5.51 -2.38 1.35
C VAL A 18 4.89 -3.52 0.56
N ASP A 19 4.29 -3.20 -0.58
CA ASP A 19 3.60 -4.16 -1.43
C ASP A 19 4.58 -5.09 -2.17
N TYR A 20 4.04 -6.06 -2.93
CA TYR A 20 4.85 -7.01 -3.69
C TYR A 20 5.81 -6.35 -4.69
N PHE A 21 5.49 -5.17 -5.22
CA PHE A 21 6.33 -4.45 -6.18
C PHE A 21 7.28 -3.45 -5.52
N GLY A 22 7.32 -3.39 -4.19
CA GLY A 22 8.19 -2.48 -3.45
C GLY A 22 7.58 -1.09 -3.24
N GLN A 23 6.27 -0.93 -3.43
CA GLN A 23 5.56 0.32 -3.26
C GLN A 23 5.14 0.50 -1.80
N GLU A 24 5.32 1.71 -1.28
CA GLU A 24 4.88 2.06 0.06
C GLU A 24 3.35 2.12 0.09
N VAL A 25 2.73 1.40 1.03
CA VAL A 25 1.30 1.38 1.26
C VAL A 25 1.02 2.03 2.60
N LEU A 26 0.08 2.96 2.59
CA LEU A 26 -0.39 3.67 3.77
C LEU A 26 -1.71 3.07 4.26
N ILE A 27 -1.95 3.22 5.56
CA ILE A 27 -3.24 2.88 6.18
C ILE A 27 -4.33 3.74 5.53
N GLY A 28 -5.38 3.10 5.04
CA GLY A 28 -6.46 3.75 4.29
C GLY A 28 -6.38 3.56 2.76
N ASP A 29 -5.24 3.09 2.23
CA ASP A 29 -5.10 2.84 0.79
C ASP A 29 -5.93 1.63 0.34
N GLU A 30 -6.42 1.68 -0.89
CA GLU A 30 -7.02 0.49 -1.53
C GLU A 30 -5.91 -0.48 -1.95
N ILE A 31 -5.99 -1.70 -1.42
CA ILE A 31 -5.08 -2.79 -1.77
C ILE A 31 -5.85 -3.96 -2.36
N MET A 32 -5.17 -4.71 -3.23
CA MET A 32 -5.62 -6.03 -3.68
C MET A 32 -4.82 -7.11 -2.95
N VAL A 33 -5.50 -8.11 -2.38
CA VAL A 33 -4.87 -9.23 -1.68
C VAL A 33 -5.11 -10.51 -2.46
N LEU A 34 -4.03 -11.23 -2.78
CA LEU A 34 -4.04 -12.54 -3.44
C LEU A 34 -3.19 -13.49 -2.61
N ASP A 35 -3.79 -14.59 -2.15
CA ASP A 35 -3.16 -15.49 -1.18
C ASP A 35 -2.65 -14.72 0.06
N ASP A 36 -1.34 -14.71 0.31
CA ASP A 36 -0.70 -14.00 1.42
C ASP A 36 0.02 -12.72 0.98
N GLU A 37 -0.15 -12.29 -0.27
CA GLU A 37 0.49 -11.11 -0.85
C GLU A 37 -0.52 -9.98 -1.09
N PHE A 38 -0.04 -8.74 -1.06
CA PHE A 38 -0.85 -7.56 -1.36
C PHE A 38 -0.16 -6.61 -2.32
N PHE A 39 -0.99 -5.85 -3.03
CA PHE A 39 -0.62 -4.94 -4.12
C PHE A 39 -1.35 -3.61 -3.92
N LEU A 40 -0.65 -2.49 -4.08
CA LEU A 40 -1.27 -1.16 -4.03
C LEU A 40 -2.12 -0.93 -5.27
N LYS A 41 -3.44 -0.85 -5.12
CA LYS A 41 -4.37 -0.89 -6.26
C LYS A 41 -4.22 0.32 -7.18
N ASP A 42 -3.99 1.50 -6.62
CA ASP A 42 -3.88 2.76 -7.38
C ASP A 42 -2.69 2.78 -8.35
N GLU A 43 -1.67 1.98 -8.06
CA GLU A 43 -0.48 1.86 -8.88
C GLU A 43 -0.55 0.71 -9.90
N LEU A 44 -1.60 -0.12 -9.82
CA LEU A 44 -1.82 -1.18 -10.78
C LEU A 44 -2.46 -0.65 -12.06
N LEU A 45 -1.93 -1.10 -13.20
CA LEU A 45 -2.62 -0.93 -14.47
C LEU A 45 -3.97 -1.65 -14.45
N SER A 46 -4.97 -1.10 -15.15
CA SER A 46 -6.32 -1.68 -15.22
C SER A 46 -6.34 -3.14 -15.70
N GLU A 47 -5.38 -3.52 -16.53
CA GLU A 47 -5.24 -4.90 -17.01
C GLU A 47 -4.73 -5.82 -15.90
N THR A 48 -3.77 -5.36 -15.09
CA THR A 48 -3.24 -6.09 -13.93
C THR A 48 -4.32 -6.32 -12.88
N VAL A 49 -5.15 -5.31 -12.60
CA VAL A 49 -6.31 -5.44 -11.70
C VAL A 49 -7.22 -6.58 -12.15
N LYS A 50 -7.58 -6.62 -13.43
CA LYS A 50 -8.43 -7.70 -13.98
C LYS A 50 -7.79 -9.08 -13.87
N VAL A 51 -6.47 -9.17 -14.11
CA VAL A 51 -5.74 -10.44 -13.98
C VAL A 51 -5.74 -10.92 -12.53
N LEU A 52 -5.52 -10.02 -11.57
CA LEU A 52 -5.57 -10.34 -10.15
C LEU A 52 -6.98 -10.76 -9.70
N GLU A 53 -8.03 -10.05 -10.14
CA GLU A 53 -9.43 -10.44 -9.89
C GLU A 53 -9.73 -11.84 -10.44
N LEU A 54 -9.29 -12.15 -11.67
CA LEU A 54 -9.44 -13.48 -12.27
C LEU A 54 -8.65 -14.56 -11.54
N ALA A 55 -7.51 -14.20 -10.94
CA ALA A 55 -6.71 -15.08 -10.10
C ALA A 55 -7.31 -15.29 -8.70
N GLY A 56 -8.37 -14.55 -8.34
CA GLY A 56 -9.07 -14.67 -7.06
C GLY A 56 -8.69 -13.60 -6.04
N ALA A 57 -7.97 -12.55 -6.45
CA ALA A 57 -7.62 -11.46 -5.56
C ALA A 57 -8.86 -10.68 -5.12
N THR A 58 -8.82 -10.13 -3.91
CA THR A 58 -9.91 -9.33 -3.33
C THR A 58 -9.44 -7.91 -3.02
N THR A 59 -10.31 -6.91 -3.22
CA THR A 59 -10.01 -5.53 -2.83
C THR A 59 -10.39 -5.29 -1.37
N THR A 60 -9.51 -4.67 -0.61
CA THR A 60 -9.77 -4.20 0.76
C THR A 60 -9.06 -2.86 1.02
N ILE A 61 -9.37 -2.24 2.15
CA ILE A 61 -8.64 -1.08 2.66
C ILE A 61 -7.53 -1.55 3.60
N ALA A 62 -6.33 -1.00 3.45
CA ALA A 62 -5.21 -1.21 4.35
C ALA A 62 -5.53 -0.67 5.77
N GLN A 63 -5.33 -1.49 6.81
CA GLN A 63 -5.70 -1.20 8.21
C GLN A 63 -4.61 -1.57 9.20
#